data_AF-A0A699ZC90-F1
#
_entry.id   AF-A0A699ZC90-F1
#
_cell.length_a   1.000
_cell.length_b   1.000
_cell.length_c   1.000
_cell.angle_alpha   90.00
_cell.angle_beta   90.00
_cell.angle_gamma   90.00
#
_symmetry.space_group_name_H-M   'P 1'
#
loop_
_entity.id
_entity.type
_entity.pdbx_description
1 polymer ?
#
loop_
_entity_poly.entity_id
_entity_poly.type
_entity_poly.pdbx_seq_one_letter_code
_entity_poly.pdbx_strand_id
1 'polypeptide(L)'
;MREAPELWALEVGDDCPPLELGPFLGEGLGLKGTGIMAIFRYPKVLLFVQGRGIATARALLECSHDVPGISCHLRQEVKAYYKVKNDADIVYKERFPAWSEAAATPSGCKLSVVTHTGTFGRAFDDDDELLYDPDTTAAVILSEF
;
A
#
# COMPACT_ATOMS: atom_id res chain seq x y z
N MET A 1 6.50 17.44 -9.67
CA MET A 1 7.10 16.27 -10.35
C MET A 1 7.56 16.71 -11.72
N ARG A 2 8.80 16.41 -12.12
CA ARG A 2 9.20 16.59 -13.53
C ARG A 2 8.52 15.48 -14.33
N GLU A 3 7.72 15.84 -15.32
CA GLU A 3 7.21 14.87 -16.28
C GLU A 3 8.36 14.44 -17.18
N ALA A 4 8.51 13.13 -17.35
CA ALA A 4 9.52 12.48 -18.20
C ALA A 4 8.79 11.76 -19.34
N PRO A 5 8.23 12.51 -20.32
CA PRO A 5 7.45 11.94 -21.42
C PRO A 5 8.23 10.91 -22.26
N GLU A 6 9.56 10.97 -22.24
CA GLU A 6 10.47 10.01 -22.86
C GLU A 6 10.33 8.59 -22.29
N LEU A 7 9.89 8.44 -21.03
CA LEU A 7 9.71 7.12 -20.41
C LEU A 7 8.57 6.31 -21.05
N TRP A 8 7.59 6.99 -21.66
CA TRP A 8 6.44 6.34 -22.28
C TRP A 8 6.75 5.78 -23.67
N ALA A 9 7.90 6.17 -24.24
CA ALA A 9 8.36 5.73 -25.55
C ALA A 9 9.42 4.61 -25.47
N LEU A 10 9.73 4.11 -24.27
CA LEU A 10 10.71 3.04 -24.08
C LEU A 10 10.14 1.70 -24.56
N GLU A 11 10.85 1.03 -25.47
CA GLU A 11 10.54 -0.33 -25.90
C GLU A 11 11.51 -1.35 -25.28
N VAL A 12 11.04 -2.59 -25.12
CA VAL A 12 11.88 -3.69 -24.62
C VAL A 12 12.94 -4.02 -25.67
N GLY A 13 14.21 -3.80 -25.33
CA GLY A 13 15.33 -4.10 -26.23
C GLY A 13 15.86 -2.91 -27.01
N ASP A 14 15.35 -1.69 -26.75
CA ASP A 14 16.00 -0.48 -27.22
C ASP A 14 17.43 -0.39 -26.67
N ASP A 15 18.39 0.00 -27.51
CA ASP A 15 19.76 0.41 -27.15
C ASP A 15 19.77 1.74 -26.37
N CYS A 16 18.81 1.93 -25.47
CA CYS A 16 18.80 3.06 -24.56
C CYS A 16 19.95 2.91 -23.56
N PRO A 17 20.59 4.02 -23.14
CA PRO A 17 21.48 4.01 -22.00
C PRO A 17 20.76 3.34 -20.81
N PRO A 18 21.47 2.57 -19.97
CA PRO A 18 20.86 1.98 -18.79
C PRO A 18 20.08 3.06 -18.03
N LEU A 19 18.80 2.80 -17.75
CA LEU A 19 17.95 3.76 -17.04
C LEU A 19 18.60 4.05 -15.69
N GLU A 20 19.20 5.23 -15.56
CA GLU A 20 19.92 5.59 -14.35
C GLU A 20 18.90 5.89 -13.25
N LEU A 21 18.81 4.99 -12.28
CA LEU A 21 18.07 5.23 -11.06
C LEU A 21 18.89 6.18 -10.19
N GLY A 22 18.46 7.44 -10.13
CA GLY A 22 19.03 8.43 -9.23
C GLY A 22 18.84 8.03 -7.76
N PRO A 23 19.55 8.69 -6.82
CA PRO A 23 19.37 8.44 -5.40
C PRO A 23 17.91 8.69 -5.00
N PHE A 24 17.41 7.92 -4.03
CA PHE A 24 16.08 8.15 -3.47
C PHE A 24 15.95 9.61 -3.01
N LEU A 25 14.95 10.31 -3.56
CA LEU A 25 14.64 11.68 -3.17
C LEU A 25 13.85 11.63 -1.85
N GLY A 26 14.55 11.74 -0.72
CA GLY A 26 13.99 11.76 0.63
C GLY A 26 14.14 10.44 1.39
N GLU A 27 13.63 10.41 2.63
CA GLU A 27 13.71 9.25 3.53
C GLU A 27 12.63 8.19 3.27
N GLY A 28 11.80 8.39 2.23
CA GLY A 28 10.62 7.56 1.98
C GLY A 28 9.53 7.76 3.04
N LEU A 29 8.76 6.72 3.33
CA LEU A 29 7.69 6.76 4.33
C LEU A 29 8.29 6.62 5.75
N GLY A 30 8.40 7.74 6.47
CA GLY A 30 9.00 7.82 7.80
C GLY A 30 8.17 7.21 8.94
N LEU A 31 8.00 5.89 8.96
CA LEU A 31 7.16 5.18 9.95
C LEU A 31 7.79 5.01 11.34
N LYS A 32 9.11 5.17 11.43
CA LYS A 32 9.84 5.00 12.69
C LYS A 32 9.44 6.04 13.74
N GLY A 33 9.21 7.28 13.31
CA GLY A 33 8.81 8.38 14.18
C GLY A 33 7.34 8.36 14.59
N THR A 34 6.49 7.58 13.90
CA THR A 34 5.04 7.55 14.15
C THR A 34 4.63 6.52 15.21
N GLY A 35 5.52 5.61 15.59
CA GLY A 35 5.23 4.51 16.50
C GLY A 35 4.41 3.36 15.89
N ILE A 36 3.97 3.49 14.63
CA ILE A 36 3.17 2.47 13.91
C ILE A 36 3.95 1.15 13.77
N MET A 37 5.28 1.21 13.72
CA MET A 37 6.16 0.03 13.69
C MET A 37 6.01 -0.87 14.92
N ALA A 38 5.41 -0.40 16.03
CA ALA A 38 5.12 -1.24 17.19
C ALA A 38 3.94 -2.19 16.90
N ILE A 39 4.26 -3.41 16.43
CA ILE A 39 3.30 -4.44 16.02
C ILE A 39 2.25 -4.73 17.09
N PHE A 40 2.67 -4.89 18.34
CA PHE A 40 1.78 -5.16 19.47
C PHE A 40 0.87 -3.99 19.85
N ARG A 41 1.29 -2.75 19.55
CA ARG A 41 0.49 -1.55 19.83
C ARG A 41 -0.58 -1.34 18.77
N TYR A 42 -0.27 -1.70 17.52
CA TYR A 42 -1.14 -1.49 16.38
C TYR A 42 -1.33 -2.79 15.59
N PRO A 43 -1.97 -3.83 16.17
CA PRO A 43 -2.20 -5.10 15.48
C PRO A 43 -3.03 -4.96 14.20
N LYS A 44 -3.80 -3.87 14.07
CA LYS A 44 -4.60 -3.54 12.90
C LYS A 44 -4.05 -2.31 12.19
N VAL A 45 -3.95 -2.38 10.87
CA VAL A 45 -3.47 -1.27 10.04
C VAL A 45 -4.44 -1.02 8.89
N LEU A 46 -4.88 0.23 8.77
CA LEU A 46 -5.70 0.71 7.67
C LEU A 46 -4.83 1.50 6.70
N LEU A 47 -4.85 1.14 5.42
CA LEU A 47 -4.18 1.87 4.36
C LEU A 47 -5.22 2.60 3.53
N PHE A 48 -5.18 3.93 3.50
CA PHE A 48 -6.02 4.75 2.64
C PHE A 48 -5.21 5.15 1.41
N VAL A 49 -5.49 4.53 0.28
CA VAL A 49 -4.64 4.56 -0.91
C VAL A 49 -5.38 5.27 -2.05
N GLN A 50 -4.75 6.26 -2.68
CA GLN A 50 -5.32 6.96 -3.84
C GLN A 50 -4.25 7.29 -4.88
N GLY A 51 -4.60 7.15 -6.17
CA GLY A 51 -3.71 7.52 -7.28
C GLY A 51 -2.38 6.77 -7.24
N ARG A 52 -1.26 7.46 -7.47
CA ARG A 52 0.11 6.92 -7.38
C ARG A 52 0.49 6.36 -6.00
N GLY A 53 -0.29 6.65 -4.95
CA GLY A 53 -0.09 6.06 -3.62
C GLY A 53 -0.12 4.52 -3.63
N ILE A 54 -0.78 3.90 -4.62
CA ILE A 54 -0.81 2.44 -4.78
C ILE A 54 0.56 1.84 -5.04
N ALA A 55 1.49 2.57 -5.66
CA ALA A 55 2.86 2.09 -5.84
C ALA A 55 3.60 1.97 -4.49
N THR A 56 3.36 2.93 -3.58
CA THR A 56 3.90 2.87 -2.21
C THR A 56 3.22 1.78 -1.39
N ALA A 57 1.89 1.65 -1.52
CA ALA A 57 1.14 0.58 -0.87
C ALA A 57 1.64 -0.79 -1.31
N ARG A 58 1.82 -1.01 -2.62
CA ARG A 58 2.40 -2.23 -3.17
C ARG A 58 3.77 -2.53 -2.55
N ALA A 59 4.67 -1.55 -2.50
CA ALA A 59 5.99 -1.74 -1.90
C ALA A 59 5.90 -2.17 -0.41
N LEU A 60 4.92 -1.65 0.34
CA LEU A 60 4.68 -2.05 1.73
C LEU A 60 4.08 -3.44 1.85
N LEU A 61 3.15 -3.82 0.96
CA LEU A 61 2.48 -5.11 0.97
C LEU A 61 3.37 -6.25 0.45
N GLU A 62 4.30 -5.95 -0.45
CA GLU A 62 5.30 -6.89 -0.99
C GLU A 62 6.60 -6.92 -0.16
N CYS A 63 6.71 -6.09 0.87
CA CYS A 63 7.90 -5.99 1.71
C CYS A 63 8.09 -7.27 2.53
N SER A 64 9.28 -7.87 2.44
CA SER A 64 9.62 -9.06 3.20
C SER A 64 9.77 -8.74 4.71
N HIS A 65 9.59 -9.77 5.53
CA HIS A 65 9.54 -9.67 7.00
C HIS A 65 10.88 -9.25 7.64
N ASP A 66 11.98 -9.42 6.93
CA ASP A 66 13.34 -9.04 7.32
C ASP A 66 13.64 -7.54 7.12
N VAL A 67 12.76 -6.81 6.43
CA VAL A 67 12.92 -5.37 6.20
C VAL A 67 12.14 -4.58 7.28
N PRO A 68 12.79 -3.65 8.00
CA PRO A 68 12.12 -2.84 9.01
C PRO A 68 11.07 -1.92 8.36
N GLY A 69 9.78 -2.17 8.64
CA GLY A 69 8.65 -1.42 8.08
C GLY A 69 7.35 -1.64 8.86
N ILE A 70 6.18 -1.52 8.20
CA ILE A 70 4.88 -1.90 8.80
C ILE A 70 4.84 -3.40 9.09
N SER A 71 5.60 -4.19 8.32
CA SER A 71 5.65 -5.65 8.36
C SER A 71 4.23 -6.22 8.38
N CYS A 72 3.50 -5.98 7.29
CA CYS A 72 2.08 -6.34 7.15
C CYS A 72 1.80 -7.79 7.54
N HIS A 73 2.72 -8.70 7.19
CA HIS A 73 2.65 -10.10 7.56
C HIS A 73 2.57 -10.31 9.08
N LEU A 74 3.25 -9.51 9.91
CA LEU A 74 3.26 -9.70 11.36
C LEU A 74 2.04 -9.08 12.08
N ARG A 75 1.09 -8.50 11.32
CA ARG A 75 -0.13 -7.89 11.86
C ARG A 75 -1.25 -8.92 11.98
N GLN A 76 -2.29 -8.58 12.73
CA GLN A 76 -3.51 -9.40 12.75
C GLN A 76 -4.38 -9.12 11.53
N GLU A 77 -4.51 -7.83 11.17
CA GLU A 77 -5.35 -7.40 10.07
C GLU A 77 -4.74 -6.18 9.38
N VAL A 78 -4.70 -6.23 8.05
CA VAL A 78 -4.31 -5.10 7.20
C VAL A 78 -5.41 -4.90 6.17
N LYS A 79 -6.06 -3.75 6.21
CA LYS A 79 -7.11 -3.43 5.25
C LYS A 79 -6.72 -2.20 4.44
N ALA A 80 -6.70 -2.35 3.12
CA ALA A 80 -6.37 -1.28 2.19
C ALA A 80 -7.61 -0.81 1.46
N TYR A 81 -8.04 0.43 1.70
CA TYR A 81 -9.05 1.11 0.91
C TYR A 81 -8.36 1.79 -0.27
N TYR A 82 -8.58 1.25 -1.47
CA TYR A 82 -7.98 1.76 -2.70
C TYR A 82 -8.99 2.55 -3.51
N LYS A 83 -8.84 3.87 -3.49
CA LYS A 83 -9.66 4.80 -4.25
C LYS A 83 -9.13 4.99 -5.67
N VAL A 84 -10.00 4.76 -6.64
CA VAL A 84 -9.77 4.99 -8.08
C VAL A 84 -10.86 5.89 -8.66
N LYS A 85 -10.65 6.47 -9.86
CA LYS A 85 -11.71 7.28 -10.50
C LYS A 85 -12.78 6.40 -11.12
N ASN A 86 -12.38 5.27 -11.70
CA ASN A 86 -13.24 4.25 -12.27
C ASN A 86 -12.56 2.87 -12.16
N ASP A 87 -13.31 1.80 -12.42
CA ASP A 87 -12.82 0.42 -12.28
C ASP A 87 -11.70 0.07 -13.28
N ALA A 88 -11.61 0.78 -14.42
CA ALA A 88 -10.55 0.57 -15.39
C ALA A 88 -9.20 1.13 -14.91
N ASP A 89 -9.21 2.06 -13.95
CA ASP A 89 -8.01 2.63 -13.34
C ASP A 89 -7.45 1.75 -12.20
N ILE A 90 -8.07 0.60 -11.89
CA ILE A 90 -7.56 -0.32 -10.87
C ILE A 90 -6.31 -1.02 -11.41
N VAL A 91 -5.16 -0.70 -10.81
CA VAL A 91 -3.89 -1.38 -11.08
C VAL A 91 -3.62 -2.50 -10.07
N TYR A 92 -2.84 -3.49 -10.50
CA TYR A 92 -2.42 -4.65 -9.69
C TYR A 92 -3.56 -5.52 -9.15
N LYS A 93 -4.75 -5.47 -9.75
CA LYS A 93 -5.91 -6.25 -9.32
C LYS A 93 -5.60 -7.75 -9.24
N GLU A 94 -4.79 -8.23 -10.17
CA GLU A 94 -4.31 -9.61 -10.25
C GLU A 94 -3.39 -10.00 -9.07
N ARG A 95 -2.80 -9.02 -8.38
CA ARG A 95 -1.90 -9.23 -7.23
C ARG A 95 -2.65 -9.31 -5.91
N PHE A 96 -3.89 -8.79 -5.82
CA PHE A 96 -4.61 -8.73 -4.55
C PHE A 96 -4.73 -10.10 -3.86
N PRO A 97 -5.08 -11.20 -4.57
CA PRO A 97 -5.13 -12.52 -3.96
C PRO A 97 -3.76 -12.97 -3.44
N ALA A 98 -2.68 -12.69 -4.19
CA ALA A 98 -1.32 -13.05 -3.79
C ALA A 98 -0.86 -12.29 -2.54
N TRP A 99 -1.21 -11.01 -2.40
CA TRP A 99 -0.93 -10.25 -1.18
C TRP A 99 -1.71 -10.80 0.01
N SER A 100 -2.99 -11.15 -0.17
CA SER A 100 -3.80 -11.78 0.88
C SER A 100 -3.24 -13.12 1.33
N GLU A 101 -2.84 -13.98 0.39
CA GLU A 101 -2.27 -15.30 0.68
C GLU A 101 -0.89 -15.18 1.37
N ALA A 102 -0.02 -14.30 0.88
CA ALA A 102 1.30 -14.07 1.46
C ALA A 102 1.23 -13.49 2.88
N ALA A 103 0.20 -12.69 3.20
CA ALA A 103 -0.04 -12.21 4.55
C ALA A 103 -0.61 -13.31 5.47
N ALA A 104 -1.44 -14.20 4.94
CA ALA A 104 -2.03 -15.29 5.71
C ALA A 104 -1.01 -16.37 6.12
N THR A 105 0.06 -16.59 5.33
CA THR A 105 1.02 -17.68 5.58
C THR A 105 2.43 -17.12 5.87
N PRO A 106 3.07 -17.45 7.01
CA PRO A 106 2.61 -18.28 8.14
C PRO A 106 1.87 -17.51 9.24
N SER A 107 1.66 -16.21 9.06
CA SER A 107 1.29 -15.28 10.12
C SER A 107 -0.18 -15.26 10.52
N GLY A 108 -1.08 -15.74 9.66
CA GLY A 108 -2.53 -15.63 9.86
C GLY A 108 -3.09 -14.22 9.69
N CYS A 109 -2.32 -13.27 9.12
CA CYS A 109 -2.79 -11.90 8.92
C CYS A 109 -3.94 -11.87 7.90
N LYS A 110 -5.08 -11.25 8.26
CA LYS A 110 -6.17 -10.95 7.31
C LYS A 110 -5.79 -9.70 6.52
N LEU A 111 -5.21 -9.88 5.33
CA LEU A 111 -4.99 -8.78 4.39
C LEU A 111 -6.10 -8.72 3.34
N SER A 112 -6.71 -7.55 3.16
CA SER A 112 -7.70 -7.32 2.10
C SER A 112 -7.53 -5.96 1.44
N VAL A 113 -7.85 -5.89 0.15
CA VAL A 113 -7.87 -4.65 -0.64
C VAL A 113 -9.31 -4.41 -1.10
N VAL A 114 -9.88 -3.28 -0.68
CA VAL A 114 -11.23 -2.84 -1.03
C VAL A 114 -11.12 -1.68 -2.01
N THR A 115 -11.55 -1.89 -3.25
CA THR A 115 -11.55 -0.84 -4.27
C THR A 115 -12.85 -0.04 -4.24
N HIS A 116 -12.77 1.27 -4.37
CA HIS A 116 -13.95 2.12 -4.45
C HIS A 116 -13.72 3.38 -5.30
N THR A 117 -14.80 3.96 -5.80
CA THR A 117 -14.79 5.24 -6.53
C THR A 117 -15.23 6.43 -5.68
N GLY A 118 -15.84 6.15 -4.52
CA GLY A 118 -16.35 7.15 -3.58
C GLY A 118 -15.28 7.78 -2.66
N THR A 119 -15.73 8.39 -1.57
CA THR A 119 -14.85 8.90 -0.51
C THR A 119 -14.37 7.76 0.38
N PHE A 120 -13.22 7.94 1.05
CA PHE A 120 -12.74 6.98 2.05
C PHE A 120 -13.72 6.83 3.22
N GLY A 121 -14.34 7.94 3.67
CA GLY A 121 -15.35 7.88 4.74
C GLY A 121 -16.50 6.94 4.38
N ARG A 122 -17.05 7.06 3.18
CA ARG A 122 -18.11 6.16 2.73
C ARG A 122 -17.63 4.70 2.62
N ALA A 123 -16.46 4.47 2.03
CA ALA A 123 -15.93 3.11 1.90
C ALA A 123 -15.62 2.47 3.26
N PHE A 124 -15.27 3.28 4.25
CA PHE A 124 -15.02 2.87 5.61
C PHE A 124 -16.32 2.62 6.39
N ASP A 125 -17.34 3.48 6.21
CA ASP A 125 -18.65 3.34 6.85
C ASP A 125 -19.44 2.15 6.28
N ASP A 126 -19.27 1.83 5.00
CA ASP A 126 -19.91 0.71 4.31
C ASP A 126 -19.23 -0.66 4.65
N ASP A 127 -18.18 -0.67 5.47
CA ASP A 127 -17.40 -1.86 5.81
C ASP A 127 -17.87 -2.53 7.10
N ASP A 128 -18.93 -3.32 6.99
CA ASP A 128 -19.53 -4.07 8.10
C ASP A 128 -18.61 -5.16 8.69
N GLU A 129 -17.52 -5.51 8.01
CA GLU A 129 -16.56 -6.52 8.48
C GLU A 129 -15.46 -5.94 9.37
N LEU A 130 -15.21 -4.63 9.30
CA LEU A 130 -14.11 -4.02 10.05
C LEU A 130 -14.54 -3.66 11.47
N LEU A 131 -14.26 -4.55 12.41
CA LEU A 131 -14.25 -4.19 13.82
C LEU A 131 -12.91 -3.54 14.16
N TYR A 132 -12.89 -2.27 14.55
CA TYR A 132 -11.64 -1.58 14.93
C TYR A 132 -11.76 -0.88 16.29
N ASP A 133 -10.61 -0.70 16.92
CA ASP A 133 -10.44 0.08 18.14
C ASP A 133 -9.44 1.20 17.84
N PRO A 134 -9.84 2.48 17.95
CA PRO A 134 -8.99 3.61 17.58
C PRO A 134 -7.67 3.65 18.38
N ASP A 135 -7.63 3.09 19.59
CA ASP A 135 -6.40 3.12 20.42
C ASP A 135 -5.36 2.10 19.95
N THR A 136 -5.81 1.05 19.24
CA THR A 136 -4.97 -0.07 18.78
C THR A 136 -4.99 -0.25 17.25
N THR A 137 -5.55 0.72 16.53
CA THR A 137 -5.61 0.71 15.07
C THR A 137 -4.80 1.88 14.51
N ALA A 138 -3.85 1.58 13.64
CA ALA A 138 -3.09 2.61 12.92
C ALA A 138 -3.72 2.89 11.55
N ALA A 139 -3.73 4.15 11.14
CA ALA A 139 -4.08 4.57 9.80
C ALA A 139 -2.86 5.14 9.07
N VAL A 140 -2.66 4.73 7.82
CA VAL A 140 -1.61 5.23 6.93
C VAL A 140 -2.27 5.77 5.68
N ILE A 141 -2.03 7.05 5.38
CA ILE A 141 -2.59 7.73 4.22
C ILE A 141 -1.53 7.78 3.13
N LEU A 142 -1.83 7.13 2.01
CA LEU A 142 -0.99 7.02 0.82
C LEU A 142 -1.76 7.67 -0.34
N SER A 143 -1.86 9.00 -0.32
CA SER A 143 -2.53 9.79 -1.35
C SER A 143 -1.53 10.64 -2.13
N GLU A 144 -1.86 10.94 -3.38
CA GLU A 144 -1.22 12.06 -4.10
C GLU A 144 -1.53 13.37 -3.36
N PHE A 145 -0.49 14.14 -3.07
CA PHE A 145 -0.58 15.54 -2.64
C PHE A 145 -0.52 16.46 -3.87
#